data_AF-A0A2A2KIK6-F1
#
_entry.id   AF-A0A2A2KIK6-F1
#
_cell.length_a   1.000
_cell.length_b   1.000
_cell.length_c   1.000
_cell.angle_alpha   90.00
_cell.angle_beta   90.00
_cell.angle_gamma   90.00
#
_symmetry.space_group_name_H-M   'P 1'
#
loop_
_entity.id
_entity.type
_entity.pdbx_description
1 polymer ?
#
loop_
_entity_poly.entity_id
_entity_poly.type
_entity_poly.pdbx_seq_one_letter_code
_entity_poly.pdbx_strand_id
1 'polypeptide(L)'
;MAESSSERMKKKRVVRPVVYRNTATPFGFKRESDGHTHNWTVFFRPFLTEDASRWIRKVQFKLHDSYQNPLRVIEKPPYEVAETGWGEFEIQIRVFFVDPNEKPLTAFHYLRLFQPSFQLPNGKTQVITEFYDEIIFQEPTVTMFKTLTAGEGKKPDVKKFHNDLSQVNKRTAEIATLATEEIKAEIEDLRESLKEAYQLIKKYKNDDDMDNDYQSHESTPTMTGTQADRSNDVEGFRFKWPFPERRTTLYNIKSYFTIAFVSSLAKIMFVPGTNKLVPHNKKQFMDLLEDRSRPLITMSNHRCNIDDPLMWAMITYRELLKNIDRHRYTLTAHNICFTKQWHTTMFSLGRCVPCVRGEGVYQKGMDFSVQMLNQNGWVHIFPEGRVNEGPMRFKWGIGRLVMESKLPPIVLPIWTVNMNLIWPTHPPYYPRFGQTVEVFIGEPYDTAELREEVMKQEGLTETEKRKRITDQLQTKLYELGERVKQLPKGTASKLLQQEREKELTKE
;
A
#
# COMPACT_ATOMS: atom_id res chain seq x y z
N MET A 1 5.16 41.55 37.95
CA MET A 1 5.95 41.21 36.75
C MET A 1 5.18 40.13 36.00
N ALA A 2 4.64 40.41 34.83
CA ALA A 2 4.01 39.39 34.00
C ALA A 2 5.12 38.65 33.24
N GLU A 3 5.47 37.43 33.67
CA GLU A 3 6.37 36.55 32.92
C GLU A 3 5.80 36.35 31.51
N SER A 4 6.62 36.53 30.47
CA SER A 4 6.16 36.37 29.09
C SER A 4 5.66 34.93 28.89
N SER A 5 4.41 34.77 28.48
CA SER A 5 3.72 33.48 28.35
C SER A 5 4.28 32.56 27.26
N SER A 6 5.36 32.95 26.60
CA SER A 6 6.02 32.22 25.51
C SER A 6 7.43 31.71 25.83
N GLU A 7 7.95 31.97 27.04
CA GLU A 7 9.29 31.51 27.42
C GLU A 7 9.34 29.97 27.49
N ARG A 8 10.35 29.37 26.84
CA ARG A 8 10.54 27.91 26.73
C ARG A 8 11.76 27.43 27.51
N MET A 9 11.61 26.29 28.17
CA MET A 9 12.66 25.66 28.97
C MET A 9 13.69 24.97 28.07
N LYS A 10 14.74 25.70 27.66
CA LYS A 10 15.80 25.18 26.79
C LYS A 10 16.44 23.91 27.34
N LYS A 11 16.75 22.95 26.46
CA LYS A 11 17.38 21.65 26.80
C LYS A 11 16.61 20.81 27.83
N LYS A 12 15.35 21.14 28.15
CA LYS A 12 14.48 20.30 28.99
C LYS A 12 13.57 19.47 28.10
N ARG A 13 13.35 18.23 28.52
CA ARG A 13 12.45 17.28 27.87
C ARG A 13 11.60 16.61 28.94
N VAL A 14 10.29 16.59 28.74
CA VAL A 14 9.36 15.84 29.60
C VAL A 14 8.58 14.86 28.72
N VAL A 15 8.47 13.62 29.18
CA VAL A 15 7.75 12.56 28.47
C VAL A 15 6.51 12.18 29.29
N ARG A 16 5.36 12.09 28.62
CA ARG A 16 4.10 11.63 29.20
C ARG A 16 3.61 10.39 28.44
N PRO A 17 3.80 9.20 29.00
CA PRO A 17 3.21 7.97 28.49
C PRO A 17 1.68 8.05 28.47
N VAL A 18 1.07 7.72 27.35
CA VAL A 18 -0.38 7.75 27.13
C VAL A 18 -0.88 6.48 26.47
N VAL A 19 -2.17 6.25 26.58
CA VAL A 19 -2.88 5.14 25.98
C VAL A 19 -4.16 5.64 25.34
N TYR A 20 -4.38 5.26 24.08
CA TYR A 20 -5.68 5.35 23.45
C TYR A 20 -6.17 3.97 23.07
N ARG A 21 -7.45 3.72 23.35
CA ARG A 21 -8.07 2.39 23.18
C ARG A 21 -9.50 2.56 22.70
N ASN A 22 -10.00 1.52 22.04
CA ASN A 22 -11.44 1.28 22.01
C ASN A 22 -11.83 -0.08 22.59
N THR A 23 -13.02 -0.14 23.17
CA THR A 23 -13.75 -1.37 23.43
C THR A 23 -14.95 -1.45 22.50
N ALA A 24 -15.36 -2.66 22.14
CA ALA A 24 -16.62 -2.88 21.46
C ALA A 24 -17.28 -4.17 21.92
N THR A 25 -18.60 -4.14 22.06
CA THR A 25 -19.41 -5.29 22.44
C THR A 25 -20.56 -5.42 21.43
N PRO A 26 -20.68 -6.57 20.74
CA PRO A 26 -21.80 -6.80 19.83
C PRO A 26 -23.12 -6.88 20.61
N PHE A 27 -24.21 -6.39 20.00
CA PHE A 27 -25.55 -6.56 20.55
C PHE A 27 -26.08 -7.99 20.40
N GLY A 28 -25.55 -8.73 19.42
CA GLY A 28 -26.09 -10.04 19.00
C GLY A 28 -27.24 -9.93 18.00
N PHE A 29 -27.71 -8.73 17.70
CA PHE A 29 -28.73 -8.43 16.69
C PHE A 29 -28.44 -7.10 15.99
N LYS A 30 -29.04 -6.88 14.82
CA LYS A 30 -29.01 -5.60 14.12
C LYS A 30 -30.21 -4.78 14.56
N ARG A 31 -29.99 -3.58 15.10
CA ARG A 31 -31.08 -2.69 15.52
C ARG A 31 -31.86 -2.19 14.31
N GLU A 32 -33.19 -2.25 14.36
CA GLU A 32 -34.05 -1.91 13.21
C GLU A 32 -34.06 -0.42 12.85
N SER A 33 -33.86 0.46 13.84
CA SER A 33 -33.94 1.92 13.64
C SER A 33 -32.78 2.50 12.83
N ASP A 34 -31.54 2.11 13.15
CA ASP A 34 -30.30 2.72 12.66
C ASP A 34 -29.35 1.68 12.03
N GLY A 35 -29.69 0.39 12.11
CA GLY A 35 -28.85 -0.70 11.62
C GLY A 35 -27.61 -0.96 12.46
N HIS A 36 -27.49 -0.39 13.67
CA HIS A 36 -26.31 -0.57 14.52
C HIS A 36 -26.22 -1.99 15.08
N THR A 37 -24.99 -2.48 15.21
CA THR A 37 -24.70 -3.87 15.62
C THR A 37 -23.82 -3.96 16.86
N HIS A 38 -23.07 -2.89 17.19
CA HIS A 38 -22.16 -2.84 18.32
C HIS A 38 -22.40 -1.59 19.17
N ASN A 39 -22.17 -1.71 20.47
CA ASN A 39 -21.80 -0.59 21.31
C ASN A 39 -20.29 -0.53 21.40
N TRP A 40 -19.70 0.64 21.26
CA TRP A 40 -18.28 0.84 21.32
C TRP A 40 -17.93 2.09 22.12
N THR A 41 -16.75 2.09 22.73
CA THR A 41 -16.24 3.22 23.49
C THR A 41 -14.80 3.44 23.10
N VAL A 42 -14.45 4.66 22.66
CA VAL A 42 -13.07 5.09 22.44
C VAL A 42 -12.65 5.99 23.59
N PHE A 43 -11.41 5.86 24.07
CA PHE A 43 -10.90 6.70 25.14
C PHE A 43 -9.43 7.06 24.96
N PHE A 44 -9.05 8.17 25.58
CA PHE A 44 -7.69 8.65 25.71
C PHE A 44 -7.35 8.83 27.19
N ARG A 45 -6.25 8.27 27.66
CA ARG A 45 -5.81 8.42 29.07
C ARG A 45 -4.29 8.41 29.20
N PRO A 46 -3.73 8.98 30.26
CA PRO A 46 -2.35 8.70 30.62
C PRO A 46 -2.17 7.20 30.89
N PHE A 47 -0.99 6.67 30.56
CA PHE A 47 -0.62 5.29 30.85
C PHE A 47 -0.43 5.09 32.37
N LEU A 48 0.17 6.08 33.03
CA LEU A 48 0.35 6.11 34.47
C LEU A 48 -0.93 6.60 35.16
N THR A 49 -1.21 6.11 36.36
CA THR A 49 -2.33 6.62 37.17
C THR A 49 -2.01 8.02 37.67
N GLU A 50 -2.38 9.02 36.87
CA GLU A 50 -2.23 10.44 37.17
C GLU A 50 -3.48 11.23 36.81
N ASP A 51 -3.60 12.42 37.37
CA ASP A 51 -4.65 13.36 37.00
C ASP A 51 -4.29 14.10 35.71
N ALA A 52 -4.80 13.56 34.61
CA ALA A 52 -4.61 14.09 33.27
C ALA A 52 -5.11 15.53 33.09
N SER A 53 -6.10 15.97 33.89
CA SER A 53 -6.67 17.32 33.80
C SER A 53 -5.66 18.42 34.17
N ARG A 54 -4.56 18.06 34.83
CA ARG A 54 -3.47 18.98 35.12
C ARG A 54 -2.83 19.52 33.85
N TRP A 55 -2.59 18.66 32.86
CA TRP A 55 -1.82 19.04 31.67
C TRP A 55 -2.63 18.94 30.36
N ILE A 56 -3.81 18.31 30.39
CA ILE A 56 -4.77 18.27 29.29
C ILE A 56 -5.93 19.23 29.59
N ARG A 57 -6.19 20.15 28.67
CA ARG A 57 -7.36 21.04 28.70
C ARG A 57 -8.62 20.36 28.18
N LYS A 58 -8.50 19.68 27.03
CA LYS A 58 -9.61 18.98 26.37
C LYS A 58 -9.09 17.98 25.35
N VAL A 59 -9.89 16.95 25.09
CA VAL A 59 -9.66 15.99 24.02
C VAL A 59 -10.82 16.05 23.05
N GLN A 60 -10.51 16.20 21.75
CA GLN A 60 -11.48 16.21 20.68
C GLN A 60 -11.40 14.90 19.90
N PHE A 61 -12.53 14.22 19.72
CA PHE A 61 -12.66 13.03 18.89
C PHE A 61 -13.45 13.41 17.64
N LYS A 62 -12.85 13.27 16.45
CA LYS A 62 -13.56 13.38 15.18
C LYS A 62 -13.98 11.98 14.75
N LEU A 63 -15.29 11.73 14.79
CA LEU A 63 -15.93 10.53 14.30
C LEU A 63 -16.17 10.62 12.78
N HIS A 64 -16.66 9.54 12.18
CA HIS A 64 -17.10 9.53 10.78
C HIS A 64 -18.28 10.49 10.55
N ASP A 65 -18.36 11.11 9.38
CA ASP A 65 -19.34 12.15 9.06
C ASP A 65 -20.80 11.66 9.07
N SER A 66 -21.02 10.34 9.13
CA SER A 66 -22.35 9.74 9.32
C SER A 66 -22.93 9.92 10.73
N TYR A 67 -22.10 10.24 11.73
CA TYR A 67 -22.57 10.47 13.09
C TYR A 67 -23.11 11.90 13.26
N GLN A 68 -24.21 12.05 13.99
CA GLN A 68 -24.66 13.37 14.39
C GLN A 68 -23.61 14.00 15.32
N ASN A 69 -23.24 15.24 15.00
CA ASN A 69 -22.14 15.95 15.65
C ASN A 69 -20.84 15.10 15.68
N PRO A 70 -20.17 14.90 14.53
CA PRO A 70 -19.01 14.02 14.46
C PRO A 70 -17.81 14.55 15.26
N LEU A 71 -17.78 15.84 15.60
CA LEU A 71 -16.75 16.45 16.42
C LEU A 71 -17.14 16.48 17.91
N ARG A 72 -16.74 15.45 18.66
CA ARG A 72 -16.97 15.35 20.11
C ARG A 72 -15.84 16.01 20.88
N VAL A 73 -16.15 16.89 21.83
CA VAL A 73 -15.14 17.60 22.64
C VAL A 73 -15.38 17.28 24.11
N ILE A 74 -14.38 16.67 24.74
CA ILE A 74 -14.42 16.26 26.14
C ILE A 74 -13.42 17.12 26.93
N GLU A 75 -13.93 17.97 27.81
CA GLU A 75 -13.11 18.94 28.57
C GLU A 75 -12.64 18.41 29.93
N LYS A 76 -13.24 17.33 30.44
CA LYS A 76 -12.91 16.74 31.74
C LYS A 76 -12.80 15.22 31.64
N PRO A 77 -11.92 14.57 32.43
CA PRO A 77 -11.83 13.11 32.44
C PRO A 77 -13.11 12.47 33.01
N PRO A 78 -13.47 11.24 32.57
CA PRO A 78 -12.77 10.40 31.60
C PRO A 78 -12.89 10.95 30.16
N TYR A 79 -11.75 11.02 29.44
CA TYR A 79 -11.74 11.48 28.05
C TYR A 79 -12.16 10.34 27.13
N GLU A 80 -13.45 10.08 27.07
CA GLU A 80 -14.02 8.97 26.31
C GLU A 80 -15.31 9.36 25.58
N VAL A 81 -15.59 8.62 24.51
CA VAL A 81 -16.82 8.73 23.72
C VAL A 81 -17.38 7.34 23.56
N ALA A 82 -18.60 7.14 24.07
CA ALA A 82 -19.39 5.93 23.86
C ALA A 82 -20.45 6.17 22.80
N GLU A 83 -20.55 5.25 21.85
CA GLU A 83 -21.46 5.34 20.71
C GLU A 83 -21.85 3.95 20.22
N THR A 84 -22.83 3.92 19.32
CA THR A 84 -23.26 2.67 18.69
C THR A 84 -23.02 2.73 17.19
N GLY A 85 -22.73 1.59 16.55
CA GLY A 85 -22.42 1.58 15.13
C GLY A 85 -22.29 0.19 14.53
N TRP A 86 -22.04 0.16 13.23
CA TRP A 86 -21.87 -1.08 12.45
C TRP A 86 -20.55 -1.15 11.68
N GLY A 87 -19.88 -0.01 11.46
CA GLY A 87 -18.67 0.10 10.66
C GLY A 87 -17.44 0.44 11.49
N GLU A 88 -16.29 -0.09 11.08
CA GLU A 88 -14.96 0.30 11.56
C GLU A 88 -14.47 1.51 10.76
N PHE A 89 -13.83 2.49 11.42
CA PHE A 89 -13.33 3.71 10.78
C PHE A 89 -12.21 4.36 11.61
N GLU A 90 -11.47 5.29 11.01
CA GLU A 90 -10.42 6.04 11.70
C GLU A 90 -11.01 7.20 12.51
N ILE A 91 -10.68 7.26 13.80
CA ILE A 91 -11.02 8.35 14.72
C ILE A 91 -9.80 9.23 14.90
N GLN A 92 -9.92 10.51 14.55
CA GLN A 92 -8.88 11.50 14.83
C GLN A 92 -9.05 12.00 16.27
N ILE A 93 -8.04 11.78 17.11
CA ILE A 93 -7.98 12.22 18.51
C ILE A 93 -7.05 13.42 18.60
N ARG A 94 -7.60 14.59 18.94
CA ARG A 94 -6.83 15.83 19.09
C ARG A 94 -6.79 16.27 20.55
N VAL A 95 -5.61 16.25 21.15
CA VAL A 95 -5.36 16.58 22.55
C VAL A 95 -4.89 18.03 22.63
N PHE A 96 -5.62 18.84 23.39
CA PHE A 96 -5.28 20.23 23.67
C PHE A 96 -4.72 20.33 25.08
N PHE A 97 -3.60 21.03 25.23
CA PHE A 97 -2.93 21.21 26.51
C PHE A 97 -3.49 22.41 27.27
N VAL A 98 -3.26 22.44 28.59
CA VAL A 98 -3.66 23.57 29.45
C VAL A 98 -2.98 24.87 29.06
N ASP A 99 -1.74 24.80 28.58
CA ASP A 99 -1.07 25.94 27.97
C ASP A 99 -1.47 26.07 26.49
N PRO A 100 -2.20 27.13 26.08
CA PRO A 100 -2.60 27.33 24.71
C PRO A 100 -1.43 27.60 23.75
N ASN A 101 -0.24 27.94 24.27
CA ASN A 101 0.96 28.13 23.47
C ASN A 101 1.64 26.81 23.09
N GLU A 102 1.18 25.69 23.65
CA GLU A 102 1.58 24.37 23.17
C GLU A 102 0.67 23.87 22.06
N LYS A 103 1.30 23.40 20.98
CA LYS A 103 0.59 22.92 19.80
C LYS A 103 -0.24 21.67 20.18
N PRO A 104 -1.53 21.60 19.82
CA PRO A 104 -2.32 20.40 20.04
C PRO A 104 -1.73 19.18 19.35
N LEU A 105 -1.74 18.05 20.04
CA LEU A 105 -1.32 16.75 19.49
C LEU A 105 -2.48 16.12 18.72
N THR A 106 -2.19 15.50 17.58
CA THR A 106 -3.17 14.71 16.81
C THR A 106 -2.67 13.28 16.73
N ALA A 107 -3.49 12.34 17.22
CA ALA A 107 -3.32 10.90 17.05
C ALA A 107 -4.48 10.34 16.23
N PHE A 108 -4.28 9.17 15.62
CA PHE A 108 -5.29 8.48 14.83
C PHE A 108 -5.49 7.09 15.40
N HIS A 109 -6.74 6.77 15.78
CA HIS A 109 -7.12 5.46 16.31
C HIS A 109 -8.12 4.80 15.39
N TYR A 110 -7.79 3.62 14.87
CA TYR A 110 -8.72 2.86 14.05
C TYR A 110 -9.70 2.08 14.92
N LEU A 111 -10.98 2.46 14.91
CA LEU A 111 -12.04 1.83 15.70
C LEU A 111 -12.26 0.38 15.23
N ARG A 112 -12.03 -0.60 16.11
CA ARG A 112 -12.29 -2.03 15.85
C ARG A 112 -13.56 -2.52 16.53
N LEU A 113 -14.41 -3.21 15.77
CA LEU A 113 -15.67 -3.79 16.25
C LEU A 113 -15.66 -5.33 16.25
N PHE A 114 -14.88 -5.97 15.36
CA PHE A 114 -14.98 -7.40 15.12
C PHE A 114 -13.82 -8.24 15.66
N GLN A 115 -12.57 -7.79 15.48
CA GLN A 115 -11.36 -8.52 15.90
C GLN A 115 -10.22 -7.58 16.32
N PRO A 116 -9.35 -7.99 17.28
CA PRO A 116 -9.39 -9.25 18.04
C PRO A 116 -10.46 -9.21 19.15
N SER A 117 -11.20 -10.31 19.31
CA SER A 117 -12.22 -10.48 20.35
C SER A 117 -11.66 -11.29 21.52
N PHE A 118 -11.95 -10.83 22.74
CA PHE A 118 -11.51 -11.46 23.98
C PHE A 118 -12.72 -11.93 24.78
N GLN A 119 -12.65 -13.16 25.31
CA GLN A 119 -13.60 -13.61 26.31
C GLN A 119 -13.17 -13.08 27.67
N LEU A 120 -13.98 -12.22 28.25
CA LEU A 120 -13.78 -11.73 29.60
C LEU A 120 -14.11 -12.85 30.62
N PRO A 121 -13.57 -12.80 31.86
CA PRO A 121 -13.85 -13.80 32.90
C PRO A 121 -15.34 -13.99 33.23
N ASN A 122 -16.18 -13.03 32.87
CA ASN A 122 -17.63 -13.06 33.03
C ASN A 122 -18.38 -13.70 31.84
N GLY A 123 -17.66 -14.33 30.90
CA GLY A 123 -18.22 -15.01 29.72
C GLY A 123 -18.63 -14.08 28.57
N LYS A 124 -18.53 -12.75 28.72
CA LYS A 124 -18.86 -11.80 27.65
C LYS A 124 -17.69 -11.67 26.66
N THR A 125 -18.01 -11.68 25.37
CA THR A 125 -17.04 -11.41 24.31
C THR A 125 -16.94 -9.90 24.09
N GLN A 126 -15.74 -9.35 24.19
CA GLN A 126 -15.46 -7.93 23.99
C GLN A 126 -14.24 -7.76 23.08
N VAL A 127 -14.36 -6.90 22.07
CA VAL A 127 -13.22 -6.46 21.27
C VAL A 127 -12.49 -5.36 22.03
N ILE A 128 -11.18 -5.49 22.14
CA ILE A 128 -10.32 -4.54 22.84
C ILE A 128 -9.13 -4.24 21.92
N THR A 129 -8.91 -2.97 21.60
CA THR A 129 -7.75 -2.54 20.82
C THR A 129 -7.12 -1.35 21.52
N GLU A 130 -5.88 -1.51 21.99
CA GLU A 130 -5.16 -0.54 22.84
C GLU A 130 -3.79 -0.24 22.23
N PHE A 131 -3.43 1.05 22.19
CA PHE A 131 -2.14 1.54 21.71
C PHE A 131 -1.47 2.38 22.78
N TYR A 132 -0.19 2.08 23.02
CA TYR A 132 0.71 2.88 23.86
C TYR A 132 1.41 3.91 23.00
N ASP A 133 1.55 5.13 23.52
CA ASP A 133 2.28 6.21 22.87
C ASP A 133 2.95 7.12 23.92
N GLU A 134 3.87 7.97 23.50
CA GLU A 134 4.60 8.88 24.37
C GLU A 134 4.52 10.32 23.86
N ILE A 135 3.90 11.19 24.64
CA ILE A 135 3.89 12.61 24.34
C ILE A 135 5.22 13.21 24.80
N ILE A 136 6.04 13.63 23.85
CA ILE A 136 7.33 14.24 24.10
C ILE A 136 7.19 15.76 24.04
N PHE A 137 7.30 16.41 25.19
CA PHE A 137 7.42 17.86 25.29
C PHE A 137 8.91 18.23 25.21
N GLN A 138 9.35 18.66 24.03
CA GLN A 138 10.70 19.17 23.81
C GLN A 138 10.70 20.69 24.00
N GLU A 139 11.50 21.15 24.97
CA GLU A 139 11.55 22.57 25.37
C GLU A 139 10.15 23.14 25.66
N PRO A 140 9.39 22.55 26.60
CA PRO A 140 8.06 23.03 26.94
C PRO A 140 8.10 24.47 27.43
N THR A 141 6.98 25.18 27.30
CA THR A 141 6.82 26.48 27.96
C THR A 141 7.07 26.36 29.47
N VAL A 142 7.50 27.45 30.11
CA VAL A 142 7.73 27.46 31.57
C VAL A 142 6.47 27.02 32.33
N THR A 143 5.30 27.48 31.89
CA THR A 143 3.99 27.10 32.45
C THR A 143 3.70 25.62 32.28
N MET A 144 3.89 25.07 31.06
CA MET A 144 3.65 23.66 30.80
C MET A 144 4.65 22.77 31.56
N PHE A 145 5.92 23.18 31.65
CA PHE A 145 6.94 22.46 32.40
C PHE A 145 6.57 22.34 33.89
N LYS A 146 6.22 23.47 34.54
CA LYS A 146 5.78 23.50 35.95
C LYS A 146 4.62 22.52 36.16
N THR A 147 3.61 22.59 35.30
CA THR A 147 2.41 21.74 35.37
C THR A 147 2.71 20.25 35.17
N LEU A 148 3.56 19.93 34.20
CA LEU A 148 3.97 18.55 33.96
C LEU A 148 4.73 18.00 35.19
N THR A 149 5.70 18.74 35.74
CA THR A 149 6.52 18.27 36.87
C THR A 149 5.81 18.28 38.23
N ALA A 150 4.63 18.90 38.33
CA ALA A 150 3.87 18.99 39.57
C ALA A 150 3.20 17.65 39.92
N GLY A 151 3.95 16.74 40.56
CA GLY A 151 3.39 15.52 41.15
C GLY A 151 4.18 14.22 41.01
N GLU A 152 5.51 14.25 40.78
CA GLU A 152 6.33 13.03 40.78
C GLU A 152 6.31 12.36 42.17
N GLY A 153 5.41 11.39 42.39
CA GLY A 153 5.28 10.75 43.70
C GLY A 153 4.48 9.44 43.80
N LYS A 154 3.80 8.97 42.76
CA LYS A 154 3.13 7.65 42.79
C LYS A 154 3.75 6.69 41.78
N LYS A 155 4.27 5.57 42.28
CA LYS A 155 4.77 4.48 41.44
C LYS A 155 3.60 3.84 40.68
N PRO A 156 3.75 3.54 39.37
CA PRO A 156 2.69 2.92 38.57
C PRO A 156 2.30 1.52 39.08
N ASP A 157 1.01 1.20 38.99
CA ASP A 157 0.49 -0.16 39.17
C ASP A 157 0.49 -0.89 37.82
N VAL A 158 1.57 -1.63 37.57
CA VAL A 158 1.82 -2.40 36.33
C VAL A 158 0.81 -3.55 36.17
N LYS A 159 0.12 -3.97 37.24
CA LYS A 159 -0.73 -5.18 37.26
C LYS A 159 -2.13 -4.97 36.67
N LYS A 160 -2.51 -3.75 36.28
CA LYS A 160 -3.86 -3.42 35.77
C LYS A 160 -4.04 -3.57 34.25
N PHE A 161 -3.05 -4.10 33.54
CA PHE A 161 -3.08 -4.24 32.09
C PHE A 161 -3.05 -5.71 31.64
N HIS A 162 -3.82 -6.01 30.60
CA HIS A 162 -3.93 -7.36 30.01
C HIS A 162 -2.86 -7.64 28.94
N ASN A 163 -1.98 -6.69 28.63
CA ASN A 163 -0.86 -6.89 27.70
C ASN A 163 0.44 -7.08 28.47
N ASP A 164 1.08 -8.24 28.27
CA ASP A 164 2.41 -8.55 28.76
C ASP A 164 3.46 -7.66 28.06
N LEU A 165 3.66 -6.45 28.59
CA LEU A 165 4.67 -5.48 28.15
C LEU A 165 6.09 -6.06 28.17
N SER A 166 6.35 -7.07 29.01
CA SER A 166 7.67 -7.71 29.08
C SER A 166 7.97 -8.51 27.81
N GLN A 167 6.97 -9.22 27.28
CA GLN A 167 7.09 -9.91 26.00
C GLN A 167 7.18 -8.95 24.82
N VAL A 168 6.41 -7.85 24.84
CA VAL A 168 6.46 -6.85 23.75
C VAL A 168 7.82 -6.18 23.72
N ASN A 169 8.34 -5.70 24.85
CA ASN A 169 9.67 -5.09 24.93
C ASN A 169 10.77 -6.07 24.53
N LYS A 170 10.69 -7.33 24.96
CA LYS A 170 11.66 -8.36 24.58
C LYS A 170 11.67 -8.60 23.07
N ARG A 171 10.48 -8.76 22.47
CA ARG A 171 10.35 -8.92 21.00
C ARG A 171 10.83 -7.69 20.24
N THR A 172 10.47 -6.48 20.68
CA THR A 172 10.88 -5.25 20.01
C THR A 172 12.39 -5.02 20.11
N ALA A 173 13.00 -5.34 21.25
CA ALA A 173 14.45 -5.27 21.42
C ALA A 173 15.20 -6.33 20.57
N GLU A 174 14.70 -7.56 20.51
CA GLU A 174 15.24 -8.61 19.64
C GLU A 174 15.18 -8.19 18.17
N ILE A 175 14.04 -7.65 17.72
CA ILE A 175 13.87 -7.14 16.35
C ILE A 175 14.82 -5.98 16.05
N ALA A 176 14.96 -5.01 16.97
CA ALA A 176 15.86 -3.88 16.79
C ALA A 176 17.34 -4.32 16.71
N THR A 177 17.71 -5.34 17.48
CA THR A 177 19.07 -5.89 17.48
C THR A 177 19.36 -6.60 16.16
N LEU A 178 18.44 -7.47 15.70
CA LEU A 178 18.54 -8.16 14.42
C LEU A 178 18.62 -7.19 13.25
N ALA A 179 17.76 -6.16 13.23
CA ALA A 179 17.80 -5.14 12.18
C ALA A 179 19.13 -4.37 12.16
N THR A 180 19.74 -4.13 13.32
CA THR A 180 21.04 -3.45 13.41
C THR A 180 22.18 -4.32 12.89
N GLU A 181 22.12 -5.63 13.13
CA GLU A 181 23.10 -6.59 12.61
C GLU A 181 22.99 -6.75 11.09
N GLU A 182 21.77 -6.79 10.56
CA GLU A 182 21.49 -6.88 9.12
C GLU A 182 21.95 -5.61 8.38
N ILE A 183 21.65 -4.42 8.91
CA ILE A 183 22.14 -3.15 8.35
C ILE A 183 23.67 -3.09 8.34
N LYS A 184 24.34 -3.62 9.38
CA LYS A 184 25.80 -3.67 9.41
C LYS A 184 26.37 -4.62 8.35
N ALA A 185 25.76 -5.80 8.18
CA ALA A 185 26.17 -6.74 7.15
C ALA A 185 25.99 -6.16 5.74
N GLU A 186 24.88 -5.45 5.50
CA GLU A 186 24.59 -4.82 4.22
C GLU A 186 25.51 -3.63 3.93
N ILE A 187 25.89 -2.83 4.93
CA ILE A 187 26.92 -1.78 4.78
C ILE A 187 28.26 -2.39 4.36
N GLU A 188 28.63 -3.56 4.89
CA GLU A 188 29.90 -4.20 4.56
C GLU A 188 29.88 -4.83 3.16
N ASP A 189 28.79 -5.48 2.78
CA ASP A 189 28.58 -6.01 1.42
C ASP A 189 28.57 -4.89 0.37
N LEU A 190 27.93 -3.75 0.68
CA LEU A 190 27.96 -2.57 -0.18
C LEU A 190 29.36 -1.97 -0.30
N ARG A 191 30.17 -1.99 0.76
CA ARG A 191 31.57 -1.54 0.71
C ARG A 191 32.42 -2.45 -0.18
N GLU A 192 32.22 -3.76 -0.09
CA GLU A 192 32.93 -4.74 -0.91
C GLU A 192 32.53 -4.62 -2.39
N SER A 193 31.23 -4.54 -2.67
CA SER A 193 30.70 -4.27 -4.00
C SER A 193 31.20 -2.94 -4.59
N LEU A 194 31.32 -1.88 -3.77
CA LEU A 194 31.84 -0.59 -4.21
C LEU A 194 33.34 -0.68 -4.55
N LYS A 195 34.10 -1.49 -3.82
CA LYS A 195 35.52 -1.75 -4.08
C LYS A 195 35.72 -2.52 -5.39
N GLU A 196 34.89 -3.53 -5.66
CA GLU A 196 34.90 -4.29 -6.91
C GLU A 196 34.51 -3.41 -8.10
N ALA A 197 33.45 -2.60 -7.95
CA ALA A 197 33.03 -1.65 -8.98
C ALA A 197 34.15 -0.63 -9.30
N TYR A 198 34.87 -0.14 -8.29
CA TYR A 198 36.03 0.73 -8.50
C TYR A 198 37.17 0.05 -9.25
N GLN A 199 37.45 -1.23 -8.96
CA GLN A 199 38.46 -2.01 -9.70
C GLN A 199 38.04 -2.25 -11.15
N LEU A 200 36.75 -2.50 -11.38
CA LEU A 200 36.18 -2.66 -12.72
C LEU A 200 36.29 -1.36 -13.52
N ILE A 201 35.94 -0.22 -12.91
CA ILE A 201 36.10 1.11 -13.52
C ILE A 201 37.56 1.37 -13.87
N LYS A 202 38.50 1.04 -12.98
CA LYS A 202 39.94 1.19 -13.25
C LYS A 202 40.41 0.31 -14.41
N LYS A 203 39.86 -0.90 -14.55
CA LYS A 203 40.15 -1.82 -15.66
C LYS A 203 39.68 -1.24 -16.99
N TYR A 204 38.42 -0.81 -17.08
CA TYR A 204 37.87 -0.26 -18.32
C TYR A 204 38.41 1.13 -18.66
N LYS A 205 38.84 1.92 -17.65
CA LYS A 205 39.53 3.19 -17.89
C LYS A 205 40.93 3.01 -18.51
N ASN A 206 41.56 1.85 -18.33
CA ASN A 206 42.80 1.50 -19.03
C ASN A 206 42.54 0.96 -20.45
N ASP A 207 41.33 0.48 -20.74
CA ASP A 207 40.92 0.04 -22.08
C ASP A 207 40.40 1.22 -22.95
N ASP A 208 39.95 2.31 -22.32
CA ASP A 208 39.42 3.53 -22.97
C ASP A 208 40.49 4.52 -23.47
N ASP A 209 41.79 4.28 -23.27
CA ASP A 209 42.86 5.14 -23.83
C ASP A 209 43.04 5.00 -25.37
N MET A 210 42.16 4.23 -26.06
CA MET A 210 42.26 3.94 -27.49
C MET A 210 41.16 4.52 -28.39
N ASP A 211 40.12 5.19 -27.87
CA ASP A 211 39.13 5.85 -28.74
C ASP A 211 38.71 7.21 -28.18
N ASN A 212 39.29 8.23 -28.79
CA ASN A 212 39.26 9.61 -28.35
C ASN A 212 38.03 10.39 -28.89
N ASP A 213 37.65 11.38 -28.10
CA ASP A 213 37.14 12.70 -28.50
C ASP A 213 35.71 12.82 -29.06
N TYR A 214 34.80 13.39 -28.25
CA TYR A 214 33.88 14.47 -28.65
C TYR A 214 33.18 15.04 -27.42
N GLN A 215 33.59 16.24 -27.00
CA GLN A 215 32.91 17.08 -26.01
C GLN A 215 31.69 17.77 -26.64
N SER A 216 30.53 17.72 -25.96
CA SER A 216 29.66 18.89 -25.84
C SER A 216 28.76 18.78 -24.60
N HIS A 217 28.51 19.94 -24.02
CA HIS A 217 28.02 20.20 -22.67
C HIS A 217 26.55 19.83 -22.46
N GLU A 218 26.23 19.14 -21.37
CA GLU A 218 24.96 19.32 -20.67
C GLU A 218 25.13 19.13 -19.15
N SER A 219 24.70 20.15 -18.43
CA SER A 219 24.82 20.35 -16.99
C SER A 219 24.12 19.27 -16.16
N THR A 220 24.85 18.72 -15.19
CA THR A 220 24.34 17.87 -14.11
C THR A 220 23.31 18.62 -13.25
N PRO A 221 22.08 18.10 -13.04
CA PRO A 221 21.21 18.61 -12.00
C PRO A 221 21.59 17.98 -10.67
N THR A 222 22.04 18.82 -9.76
CA THR A 222 22.21 18.57 -8.34
C THR A 222 20.91 18.02 -7.73
N MET A 223 20.98 16.84 -7.12
CA MET A 223 19.88 16.24 -6.34
C MET A 223 19.69 17.01 -5.03
N THR A 224 18.98 18.14 -5.09
CA THR A 224 18.52 18.85 -3.89
C THR A 224 17.16 19.50 -4.14
N GLY A 225 16.19 19.20 -3.27
CA GLY A 225 15.02 20.07 -3.08
C GLY A 225 13.71 19.58 -3.66
N THR A 226 12.76 19.35 -2.76
CA THR A 226 11.31 19.41 -3.00
C THR A 226 10.93 20.61 -3.85
N GLN A 227 10.47 20.36 -5.08
CA GLN A 227 9.61 21.30 -5.79
C GLN A 227 8.40 20.52 -6.31
N ALA A 228 7.37 20.47 -5.46
CA ALA A 228 6.02 20.18 -5.89
C ALA A 228 5.40 21.52 -6.32
N ASP A 229 4.84 21.57 -7.51
CA ASP A 229 4.00 22.66 -7.97
C ASP A 229 2.75 22.73 -7.07
N ARG A 230 2.51 23.88 -6.45
CA ARG A 230 1.43 24.10 -5.46
C ARG A 230 0.14 24.65 -6.09
N SER A 231 0.02 24.62 -7.41
CA SER A 231 -1.12 25.22 -8.13
C SER A 231 -2.25 24.27 -8.51
N ASN A 232 -2.17 22.96 -8.22
CA ASN A 232 -3.17 21.97 -8.64
C ASN A 232 -3.96 21.34 -7.48
N ASP A 233 -4.85 22.13 -6.87
CA ASP A 233 -5.84 21.67 -5.89
C ASP A 233 -7.04 20.99 -6.57
N VAL A 234 -6.79 19.91 -7.32
CA VAL A 234 -7.71 18.77 -7.60
C VAL A 234 -6.92 17.45 -7.81
N GLU A 235 -5.58 17.54 -7.68
CA GLU A 235 -4.54 16.51 -7.54
C GLU A 235 -4.46 15.37 -8.57
N GLY A 236 -4.29 15.73 -9.85
CA GLY A 236 -3.69 14.86 -10.86
C GLY A 236 -2.24 14.45 -10.54
N PHE A 237 -1.57 13.76 -11.47
CA PHE A 237 -0.18 13.32 -11.30
C PHE A 237 0.78 14.52 -11.11
N ARG A 238 1.35 14.66 -9.90
CA ARG A 238 2.07 15.87 -9.47
C ARG A 238 3.54 15.98 -9.92
N PHE A 239 4.06 14.95 -10.56
CA PHE A 239 5.47 14.89 -10.96
C PHE A 239 5.59 14.96 -12.49
N LYS A 240 6.78 15.36 -12.98
CA LYS A 240 7.07 15.24 -14.42
C LYS A 240 6.92 13.77 -14.83
N TRP A 241 6.39 13.55 -16.02
CA TRP A 241 6.25 12.20 -16.58
C TRP A 241 7.59 11.46 -16.52
N PRO A 242 7.66 10.29 -15.84
CA PRO A 242 8.95 9.74 -15.42
C PRO A 242 9.60 8.82 -16.46
N PHE A 243 8.91 8.52 -17.57
CA PHE A 243 9.46 7.74 -18.67
C PHE A 243 10.04 8.68 -19.75
N PRO A 244 11.25 8.42 -20.25
CA PRO A 244 11.82 9.20 -21.33
C PRO A 244 11.09 8.91 -22.65
N GLU A 245 11.06 9.89 -23.55
CA GLU A 245 10.49 9.71 -24.90
C GLU A 245 11.26 8.67 -25.71
N ARG A 246 12.58 8.60 -25.53
CA ARG A 246 13.46 7.56 -26.09
C ARG A 246 14.27 6.90 -24.98
N ARG A 247 14.29 5.56 -24.98
CA ARG A 247 15.07 4.78 -24.03
C ARG A 247 16.55 4.80 -24.44
N THR A 248 17.40 5.43 -23.64
CA THR A 248 18.85 5.40 -23.80
C THR A 248 19.44 4.13 -23.18
N THR A 249 20.66 3.76 -23.58
CA THR A 249 21.38 2.63 -22.97
C THR A 249 21.52 2.80 -21.46
N LEU A 250 21.87 4.01 -21.01
CA LEU A 250 21.97 4.33 -19.57
C LEU A 250 20.63 4.16 -18.84
N TYR A 251 19.51 4.57 -19.44
CA TYR A 251 18.19 4.35 -18.86
C TYR A 251 17.88 2.85 -18.73
N ASN A 252 18.18 2.06 -19.76
CA ASN A 252 17.97 0.61 -19.74
C ASN A 252 18.82 -0.05 -18.65
N ILE A 253 20.10 0.31 -18.51
CA ILE A 253 20.97 -0.20 -17.43
C ILE A 253 20.37 0.10 -16.05
N LYS A 254 19.97 1.36 -15.80
CA LYS A 254 19.34 1.77 -14.52
C LYS A 254 18.04 1.02 -14.26
N SER A 255 17.22 0.83 -15.29
CA SER A 255 15.97 0.08 -15.21
C SER A 255 16.22 -1.40 -14.91
N TYR A 256 17.15 -2.04 -15.62
CA TYR A 256 17.52 -3.44 -15.40
C TYR A 256 18.09 -3.68 -14.01
N PHE A 257 18.97 -2.79 -13.53
CA PHE A 257 19.46 -2.85 -12.16
C PHE A 257 18.31 -2.77 -11.15
N THR A 258 17.39 -1.82 -11.33
CA THR A 258 16.23 -1.66 -10.43
C THR A 258 15.32 -2.89 -10.46
N ILE A 259 15.07 -3.46 -11.63
CA ILE A 259 14.27 -4.67 -11.80
C ILE A 259 14.92 -5.87 -11.10
N ALA A 260 16.23 -6.06 -11.30
CA ALA A 260 16.98 -7.12 -10.66
C ALA A 260 16.99 -6.96 -9.14
N PHE A 261 17.23 -5.74 -8.64
CA PHE A 261 17.20 -5.42 -7.21
C PHE A 261 15.85 -5.74 -6.57
N VAL A 262 14.74 -5.25 -7.15
CA VAL A 262 13.39 -5.51 -6.64
C VAL A 262 13.05 -7.01 -6.71
N SER A 263 13.47 -7.71 -7.77
CA SER A 263 13.29 -9.16 -7.89
C SER A 263 14.04 -9.92 -6.80
N SER A 264 15.28 -9.51 -6.48
CA SER A 264 16.06 -10.09 -5.38
C SER A 264 15.37 -9.89 -4.03
N LEU A 265 14.90 -8.66 -3.74
CA LEU A 265 14.15 -8.38 -2.50
C LEU A 265 12.87 -9.23 -2.39
N ALA A 266 12.12 -9.37 -3.49
CA ALA A 266 10.93 -10.21 -3.53
C ALA A 266 11.27 -11.69 -3.29
N LYS A 267 12.41 -12.17 -3.80
CA LYS A 267 12.86 -13.55 -3.60
C LYS A 267 13.31 -13.84 -2.16
N ILE A 268 13.83 -12.86 -1.43
CA ILE A 268 14.16 -13.00 0.00
C ILE A 268 12.95 -13.45 0.80
N MET A 269 11.74 -13.00 0.44
CA MET A 269 10.49 -13.40 1.10
C MET A 269 10.17 -14.90 0.95
N PHE A 270 10.83 -15.61 0.03
CA PHE A 270 10.58 -17.01 -0.31
C PHE A 270 11.84 -17.89 -0.27
N VAL A 271 12.89 -17.47 0.45
CA VAL A 271 14.06 -18.32 0.69
C VAL A 271 13.69 -19.50 1.59
N PRO A 272 14.37 -20.65 1.49
CA PRO A 272 14.08 -21.81 2.33
C PRO A 272 14.03 -21.44 3.83
N GLY A 273 12.94 -21.83 4.51
CA GLY A 273 12.71 -21.50 5.92
C GLY A 273 11.89 -20.23 6.18
N THR A 274 11.52 -19.47 5.15
CA THR A 274 10.66 -18.26 5.28
C THR A 274 9.22 -18.54 4.83
N ASN A 275 8.81 -18.06 3.65
CA ASN A 275 7.55 -18.43 3.01
C ASN A 275 7.81 -19.39 1.83
N LYS A 276 6.75 -20.08 1.40
CA LYS A 276 6.80 -20.97 0.23
C LYS A 276 6.01 -20.35 -0.91
N LEU A 277 6.62 -20.24 -2.10
CA LEU A 277 5.93 -19.86 -3.33
C LEU A 277 5.72 -21.09 -4.20
N VAL A 278 4.46 -21.36 -4.57
CA VAL A 278 4.08 -22.51 -5.40
C VAL A 278 3.46 -22.00 -6.70
N PRO A 279 4.24 -21.91 -7.79
CA PRO A 279 3.70 -21.55 -9.09
C PRO A 279 3.10 -22.79 -9.78
N HIS A 280 1.84 -22.68 -10.22
CA HIS A 280 1.16 -23.69 -11.01
C HIS A 280 1.13 -23.24 -12.49
N ASN A 281 1.42 -24.16 -13.41
CA ASN A 281 1.50 -23.90 -14.85
C ASN A 281 2.51 -22.81 -15.28
N LYS A 282 3.61 -22.65 -14.53
CA LYS A 282 4.68 -21.68 -14.83
C LYS A 282 5.17 -21.73 -16.28
N LYS A 283 5.30 -22.93 -16.85
CA LYS A 283 5.80 -23.12 -18.22
C LYS A 283 4.98 -22.33 -19.24
N GLN A 284 3.66 -22.30 -19.10
CA GLN A 284 2.78 -21.57 -20.01
C GLN A 284 3.08 -20.06 -20.03
N PHE A 285 3.33 -19.47 -18.86
CA PHE A 285 3.78 -18.08 -18.77
C PHE A 285 5.15 -17.88 -19.41
N MET A 286 6.11 -18.77 -19.15
CA MET A 286 7.46 -18.65 -19.70
C MET A 286 7.47 -18.77 -21.23
N ASP A 287 6.71 -19.71 -21.79
CA ASP A 287 6.60 -19.91 -23.24
C ASP A 287 6.03 -18.65 -23.92
N LEU A 288 5.01 -18.01 -23.32
CA LEU A 288 4.44 -16.74 -23.81
C LEU A 288 5.37 -15.53 -23.64
N LEU A 289 6.16 -15.51 -22.57
CA LEU A 289 7.13 -14.43 -22.35
C LEU A 289 8.28 -14.50 -23.36
N GLU A 290 8.67 -15.72 -23.77
CA GLU A 290 9.68 -15.94 -24.80
C GLU A 290 9.14 -15.74 -26.22
N ASP A 291 7.85 -16.02 -26.46
CA ASP A 291 7.20 -15.76 -27.74
C ASP A 291 6.98 -14.26 -27.98
N ARG A 292 7.79 -13.70 -28.90
CA ARG A 292 7.74 -12.30 -29.33
C ARG A 292 6.92 -12.11 -30.61
N SER A 293 6.03 -13.03 -30.96
CA SER A 293 5.12 -12.84 -32.10
C SER A 293 4.05 -11.77 -31.82
N ARG A 294 3.58 -11.67 -30.57
CA ARG A 294 2.46 -10.81 -30.16
C ARG A 294 2.65 -10.20 -28.77
N PRO A 295 2.03 -9.03 -28.50
CA PRO A 295 2.10 -8.40 -27.19
C PRO A 295 1.39 -9.23 -26.13
N LEU A 296 1.87 -9.13 -24.89
CA LEU A 296 1.37 -9.89 -23.74
C LEU A 296 0.71 -8.96 -22.72
N ILE A 297 -0.49 -9.33 -22.29
CA ILE A 297 -1.15 -8.76 -21.11
C ILE A 297 -1.27 -9.85 -20.06
N THR A 298 -0.76 -9.62 -18.85
CA THR A 298 -1.08 -10.48 -17.69
C THR A 298 -2.08 -9.75 -16.80
N MET A 299 -3.17 -10.43 -16.41
CA MET A 299 -4.17 -9.88 -15.50
C MET A 299 -4.30 -10.75 -14.26
N SER A 300 -4.38 -10.14 -13.07
CA SER A 300 -4.54 -10.88 -11.82
C SER A 300 -5.48 -10.22 -10.83
N ASN A 301 -5.95 -11.02 -9.88
CA ASN A 301 -6.63 -10.54 -8.68
C ASN A 301 -5.62 -9.83 -7.76
N HIS A 302 -6.10 -8.88 -6.95
CA HIS A 302 -5.24 -8.04 -6.12
C HIS A 302 -5.49 -8.31 -4.63
N ARG A 303 -4.55 -8.96 -3.95
CA ARG A 303 -4.63 -9.40 -2.56
C ARG A 303 -3.83 -8.57 -1.57
N CYS A 304 -2.75 -7.90 -1.98
CA CYS A 304 -2.00 -6.96 -1.14
C CYS A 304 -1.27 -5.91 -1.99
N ASN A 305 -0.79 -4.84 -1.37
CA ASN A 305 -0.12 -3.72 -2.05
C ASN A 305 1.24 -4.07 -2.68
N ILE A 306 1.80 -5.26 -2.44
CA ILE A 306 3.04 -5.73 -3.04
C ILE A 306 2.87 -7.04 -3.83
N ASP A 307 1.65 -7.34 -4.30
CA ASP A 307 1.39 -8.52 -5.16
C ASP A 307 2.34 -8.59 -6.35
N ASP A 308 2.52 -7.48 -7.09
CA ASP A 308 3.31 -7.47 -8.32
C ASP A 308 4.74 -7.98 -8.11
N PRO A 309 5.60 -7.36 -7.26
CA PRO A 309 6.96 -7.84 -7.09
C PRO A 309 7.01 -9.28 -6.53
N LEU A 310 6.12 -9.66 -5.62
CA LEU A 310 6.14 -10.98 -4.98
C LEU A 310 5.70 -12.12 -5.90
N MET A 311 4.65 -11.91 -6.69
CA MET A 311 4.16 -12.92 -7.64
C MET A 311 5.24 -13.31 -8.65
N TRP A 312 6.04 -12.34 -9.11
CA TRP A 312 7.12 -12.58 -10.06
C TRP A 312 8.36 -13.26 -9.45
N ALA A 313 8.42 -13.46 -8.12
CA ALA A 313 9.51 -14.21 -7.49
C ALA A 313 9.62 -15.67 -8.01
N MET A 314 8.57 -16.18 -8.66
CA MET A 314 8.57 -17.48 -9.36
C MET A 314 9.54 -17.54 -10.56
N ILE A 315 9.92 -16.40 -11.14
CA ILE A 315 10.86 -16.30 -12.26
C ILE A 315 12.28 -16.44 -11.72
N THR A 316 13.04 -17.44 -12.16
CA THR A 316 14.45 -17.63 -11.73
C THR A 316 15.34 -16.50 -12.26
N TYR A 317 16.51 -16.29 -11.65
CA TYR A 317 17.45 -15.27 -12.12
C TYR A 317 17.87 -15.48 -13.59
N ARG A 318 18.07 -16.73 -14.02
CA ARG A 318 18.38 -17.05 -15.41
C ARG A 318 17.26 -16.63 -16.37
N GLU A 319 16.02 -16.96 -16.02
CA GLU A 319 14.83 -16.60 -16.81
C GLU A 319 14.61 -15.08 -16.83
N LEU A 320 14.84 -14.41 -15.70
CA LEU A 320 14.75 -12.96 -15.58
C LEU A 320 15.79 -12.28 -16.48
N LEU A 321 17.07 -12.64 -16.36
CA LEU A 321 18.15 -12.04 -17.15
C LEU A 321 17.94 -12.27 -18.66
N LYS A 322 17.46 -13.46 -19.06
CA LYS A 322 17.14 -13.77 -20.46
C LYS A 322 16.04 -12.87 -21.04
N ASN A 323 15.10 -12.42 -20.21
CA ASN A 323 13.90 -11.68 -20.63
C ASN A 323 13.78 -10.28 -20.02
N ILE A 324 14.88 -9.74 -19.46
CA ILE A 324 14.85 -8.50 -18.67
C ILE A 324 14.46 -7.28 -19.53
N ASP A 325 14.77 -7.33 -20.82
CA ASP A 325 14.38 -6.32 -21.81
C ASP A 325 12.86 -6.24 -21.97
N ARG A 326 12.15 -7.37 -21.89
CA ARG A 326 10.69 -7.50 -22.03
C ARG A 326 9.94 -7.48 -20.69
N HIS A 327 10.61 -7.28 -19.56
CA HIS A 327 9.97 -7.27 -18.24
C HIS A 327 8.76 -6.33 -18.16
N ARG A 328 7.74 -6.72 -17.40
CA ARG A 328 6.42 -6.06 -17.40
C ARG A 328 6.44 -4.58 -17.09
N TYR A 329 5.58 -3.83 -17.76
CA TYR A 329 5.08 -2.53 -17.33
C TYR A 329 3.79 -2.72 -16.53
N THR A 330 3.75 -2.26 -15.28
CA THR A 330 2.62 -2.50 -14.37
C THR A 330 1.88 -1.21 -14.04
N LEU A 331 0.56 -1.18 -14.19
CA LEU A 331 -0.25 0.01 -13.92
C LEU A 331 -0.43 0.17 -12.40
N THR A 332 -0.05 1.34 -11.88
CA THR A 332 0.06 1.57 -10.42
C THR A 332 -0.60 2.88 -10.00
N ALA A 333 -1.21 2.91 -8.82
CA ALA A 333 -1.90 4.10 -8.34
C ALA A 333 -0.89 5.20 -7.98
N HIS A 334 -1.03 6.37 -8.59
CA HIS A 334 -0.08 7.47 -8.41
C HIS A 334 0.06 7.91 -6.95
N ASN A 335 -1.06 8.00 -6.23
CA ASN A 335 -1.11 8.44 -4.84
C ASN A 335 -0.51 7.43 -3.84
N ILE A 336 -0.12 6.23 -4.30
CA ILE A 336 0.52 5.20 -3.48
C ILE A 336 2.00 5.08 -3.86
N CYS A 337 2.29 4.81 -5.14
CA CYS A 337 3.66 4.55 -5.60
C CYS A 337 4.43 5.84 -5.92
N PHE A 338 3.77 6.97 -6.18
CA PHE A 338 4.39 8.20 -6.67
C PHE A 338 4.07 9.36 -5.75
N THR A 339 4.43 9.21 -4.46
CA THR A 339 4.18 10.24 -3.44
C THR A 339 5.35 11.22 -3.26
N LYS A 340 6.55 10.86 -3.73
CA LYS A 340 7.77 11.68 -3.68
C LYS A 340 8.53 11.56 -5.00
N GLN A 341 9.39 12.53 -5.33
CA GLN A 341 10.18 12.50 -6.56
C GLN A 341 11.08 11.25 -6.65
N TRP A 342 11.74 10.88 -5.57
CA TRP A 342 12.60 9.69 -5.56
C TRP A 342 11.79 8.38 -5.64
N HIS A 343 10.57 8.33 -5.07
CA HIS A 343 9.65 7.21 -5.29
C HIS A 343 9.32 7.11 -6.79
N THR A 344 8.96 8.24 -7.39
CA THR A 344 8.63 8.33 -8.83
C THR A 344 9.75 7.77 -9.69
N THR A 345 11.00 8.14 -9.42
CA THR A 345 12.17 7.60 -10.14
C THR A 345 12.37 6.10 -9.91
N MET A 346 12.29 5.62 -8.67
CA MET A 346 12.50 4.19 -8.37
C MET A 346 11.40 3.32 -9.01
N PHE A 347 10.14 3.68 -8.80
CA PHE A 347 9.00 2.94 -9.36
C PHE A 347 8.99 2.98 -10.89
N SER A 348 9.33 4.11 -11.53
CA SER A 348 9.40 4.17 -12.99
C SER A 348 10.55 3.33 -13.58
N LEU A 349 11.72 3.32 -12.93
CA LEU A 349 12.83 2.44 -13.32
C LEU A 349 12.47 0.96 -13.16
N GLY A 350 11.66 0.62 -12.15
CA GLY A 350 11.02 -0.69 -11.99
C GLY A 350 9.86 -0.96 -12.96
N ARG A 351 9.61 -0.07 -13.92
CA ARG A 351 8.53 -0.11 -14.93
C ARG A 351 7.11 -0.04 -14.37
N CYS A 352 6.93 0.62 -13.24
CA CYS A 352 5.60 0.96 -12.73
C CYS A 352 5.10 2.23 -13.43
N VAL A 353 3.92 2.14 -14.04
CA VAL A 353 3.29 3.20 -14.82
C VAL A 353 2.26 3.92 -13.94
N PRO A 354 2.37 5.25 -13.75
CA PRO A 354 1.47 5.98 -12.87
C PRO A 354 0.08 6.14 -13.50
N CYS A 355 -0.95 5.81 -12.72
CA CYS A 355 -2.35 6.00 -13.06
C CYS A 355 -3.09 6.82 -11.99
N VAL A 356 -3.93 7.74 -12.46
CA VAL A 356 -4.79 8.57 -11.62
C VAL A 356 -6.16 7.90 -11.53
N ARG A 357 -6.61 7.69 -10.29
CA ARG A 357 -7.94 7.14 -10.02
C ARG A 357 -8.97 8.24 -10.27
N GLY A 358 -10.02 7.92 -11.02
CA GLY A 358 -11.09 8.88 -11.34
C GLY A 358 -10.89 9.63 -12.66
N GLU A 359 -9.68 9.69 -13.22
CA GLU A 359 -9.42 10.34 -14.53
C GLU A 359 -9.98 9.53 -15.72
N GLY A 360 -10.50 8.33 -15.45
CA GLY A 360 -11.05 7.44 -16.47
C GLY A 360 -9.96 6.66 -17.21
N VAL A 361 -10.33 6.15 -18.37
CA VAL A 361 -9.50 5.25 -19.19
C VAL A 361 -8.56 5.98 -20.14
N TYR A 362 -8.83 7.24 -20.46
CA TYR A 362 -8.03 8.10 -21.33
C TYR A 362 -7.13 8.97 -20.46
N GLN A 363 -5.99 8.41 -20.10
CA GLN A 363 -4.99 9.05 -19.26
C GLN A 363 -3.60 8.64 -19.73
N LYS A 364 -2.60 9.47 -19.43
CA LYS A 364 -1.23 9.30 -19.92
C LYS A 364 -0.62 7.93 -19.60
N GLY A 365 -0.92 7.38 -18.42
CA GLY A 365 -0.51 6.03 -18.02
C GLY A 365 -1.05 4.94 -18.95
N MET A 366 -2.32 5.02 -19.31
CA MET A 366 -2.96 4.06 -20.21
C MET A 366 -2.45 4.21 -21.65
N ASP A 367 -2.24 5.45 -22.11
CA ASP A 367 -1.68 5.73 -23.46
C ASP A 367 -0.27 5.14 -23.59
N PHE A 368 0.55 5.31 -22.56
CA PHE A 368 1.88 4.72 -22.50
C PHE A 368 1.83 3.19 -22.48
N SER A 369 0.90 2.58 -21.75
CA SER A 369 0.73 1.12 -21.77
C SER A 369 0.30 0.58 -23.14
N VAL A 370 -0.59 1.28 -23.85
CA VAL A 370 -0.92 0.95 -25.26
C VAL A 370 0.33 1.07 -26.14
N GLN A 371 1.14 2.12 -25.95
CA GLN A 371 2.40 2.27 -26.68
C GLN A 371 3.37 1.11 -26.41
N MET A 372 3.49 0.65 -25.16
CA MET A 372 4.35 -0.48 -24.80
C MET A 372 3.85 -1.79 -25.43
N LEU A 373 2.54 -2.03 -25.47
CA LEU A 373 1.97 -3.18 -26.19
C LEU A 373 2.23 -3.08 -27.70
N ASN A 374 2.14 -1.89 -28.27
CA ASN A 374 2.46 -1.64 -29.68
C ASN A 374 3.94 -1.83 -30.02
N GLN A 375 4.82 -1.79 -29.01
CA GLN A 375 6.24 -2.16 -29.11
C GLN A 375 6.47 -3.65 -28.77
N ASN A 376 5.42 -4.47 -28.80
CA ASN A 376 5.45 -5.90 -28.47
C ASN A 376 5.91 -6.20 -27.04
N GLY A 377 5.68 -5.24 -26.15
CA GLY A 377 6.00 -5.34 -24.73
C GLY A 377 5.01 -6.22 -23.96
N TRP A 378 5.25 -6.27 -22.66
CA TRP A 378 4.43 -6.97 -21.69
C TRP A 378 3.84 -5.97 -20.70
N VAL A 379 2.51 -5.93 -20.57
CA VAL A 379 1.80 -5.11 -19.57
C VAL A 379 1.14 -6.00 -18.53
N HIS A 380 1.33 -5.67 -17.25
CA HIS A 380 0.61 -6.29 -16.15
C HIS A 380 -0.45 -5.34 -15.59
N ILE A 381 -1.62 -5.87 -15.25
CA ILE A 381 -2.72 -5.08 -14.70
C ILE A 381 -3.49 -5.86 -13.62
N PHE A 382 -3.88 -5.14 -12.57
CA PHE A 382 -4.89 -5.57 -11.61
C PHE A 382 -6.22 -4.89 -11.94
N PRO A 383 -7.08 -5.49 -12.79
CA PRO A 383 -8.27 -4.82 -13.31
C PRO A 383 -9.32 -4.53 -12.22
N GLU A 384 -9.23 -5.14 -11.04
CA GLU A 384 -10.04 -4.81 -9.85
C GLU A 384 -9.79 -3.37 -9.35
N GLY A 385 -8.61 -2.80 -9.67
CA GLY A 385 -8.25 -1.40 -9.43
C GLY A 385 -7.86 -1.04 -7.98
N ARG A 386 -8.03 -1.98 -7.04
CA ARG A 386 -7.61 -1.88 -5.64
C ARG A 386 -7.45 -3.27 -5.03
N VAL A 387 -6.71 -3.35 -3.92
CA VAL A 387 -6.63 -4.56 -3.09
C VAL A 387 -8.02 -4.91 -2.56
N ASN A 388 -8.43 -6.17 -2.70
CA ASN A 388 -9.70 -6.66 -2.22
C ASN A 388 -9.66 -8.18 -1.92
N GLU A 389 -10.50 -8.63 -0.98
CA GLU A 389 -10.62 -10.05 -0.65
C GLU A 389 -11.62 -10.79 -1.56
N GLY A 390 -12.68 -10.10 -1.97
CA GLY A 390 -13.74 -10.65 -2.82
C GLY A 390 -13.60 -10.31 -4.31
N PRO A 391 -14.44 -10.91 -5.16
CA PRO A 391 -14.52 -10.54 -6.57
C PRO A 391 -15.14 -9.14 -6.73
N MET A 392 -14.69 -8.38 -7.73
CA MET A 392 -15.11 -7.02 -8.03
C MET A 392 -15.29 -6.80 -9.53
N ARG A 393 -16.18 -5.88 -9.89
CA ARG A 393 -16.29 -5.40 -11.27
C ARG A 393 -14.96 -4.81 -11.76
N PHE A 394 -14.50 -5.26 -12.92
CA PHE A 394 -13.28 -4.81 -13.57
C PHE A 394 -13.40 -3.38 -14.07
N LYS A 395 -12.31 -2.62 -13.92
CA LYS A 395 -12.14 -1.34 -14.58
C LYS A 395 -11.92 -1.55 -16.07
N TRP A 396 -12.56 -0.72 -16.89
CA TRP A 396 -12.54 -0.80 -18.36
C TRP A 396 -11.18 -0.54 -19.03
N GLY A 397 -10.14 -0.21 -18.25
CA GLY A 397 -8.79 0.01 -18.78
C GLY A 397 -8.25 -1.22 -19.52
N ILE A 398 -8.51 -2.43 -19.03
CA ILE A 398 -8.06 -3.66 -19.69
C ILE A 398 -8.70 -3.84 -21.08
N GLY A 399 -10.00 -3.54 -21.21
CA GLY A 399 -10.68 -3.55 -22.51
C GLY A 399 -10.08 -2.55 -23.49
N ARG A 400 -9.70 -1.35 -23.01
CA ARG A 400 -8.99 -0.35 -23.81
C ARG A 400 -7.66 -0.88 -24.34
N LEU A 401 -6.85 -1.52 -23.49
CA LEU A 401 -5.56 -2.08 -23.90
C LEU A 401 -5.71 -3.07 -25.06
N VAL A 402 -6.74 -3.93 -25.02
CA VAL A 402 -7.02 -4.89 -26.10
C VAL A 402 -7.50 -4.18 -27.37
N MET A 403 -8.44 -3.24 -27.25
CA MET A 403 -9.02 -2.52 -28.39
C MET A 403 -8.01 -1.70 -29.17
N GLU A 404 -7.16 -0.94 -28.46
CA GLU A 404 -6.28 0.08 -29.06
C GLU A 404 -4.87 -0.44 -29.38
N SER A 405 -4.55 -1.67 -29.01
CA SER A 405 -3.31 -2.31 -29.45
C SER A 405 -3.35 -2.58 -30.96
N LYS A 406 -2.28 -2.29 -31.69
CA LYS A 406 -2.18 -2.54 -33.14
C LYS A 406 -2.37 -4.02 -33.45
N LEU A 407 -1.59 -4.87 -32.79
CA LEU A 407 -1.79 -6.32 -32.80
C LEU A 407 -2.67 -6.71 -31.60
N PRO A 408 -3.66 -7.60 -31.78
CA PRO A 408 -4.44 -8.11 -30.66
C PRO A 408 -3.50 -8.81 -29.67
N PRO A 409 -3.47 -8.43 -28.38
CA PRO A 409 -2.58 -9.05 -27.40
C PRO A 409 -3.09 -10.43 -26.97
N ILE A 410 -2.18 -11.28 -26.51
CA ILE A 410 -2.55 -12.47 -25.74
C ILE A 410 -2.79 -12.03 -24.29
N VAL A 411 -3.92 -12.41 -23.71
CA VAL A 411 -4.23 -12.12 -22.30
C VAL A 411 -4.06 -13.38 -21.46
N LEU A 412 -3.23 -13.31 -20.43
CA LEU A 412 -2.97 -14.42 -19.51
C LEU A 412 -3.56 -14.13 -18.12
N PRO A 413 -4.60 -14.85 -17.69
CA PRO A 413 -5.15 -14.74 -16.33
C PRO A 413 -4.24 -15.42 -15.31
N ILE A 414 -3.99 -14.75 -14.20
CA ILE A 414 -3.20 -15.26 -13.07
C ILE A 414 -3.99 -15.09 -11.79
N TRP A 415 -4.10 -16.15 -10.99
CA TRP A 415 -4.79 -16.11 -9.71
C TRP A 415 -3.82 -16.33 -8.53
N THR A 416 -3.73 -15.37 -7.61
CA THR A 416 -2.90 -15.46 -6.41
C THR A 416 -3.74 -15.82 -5.19
N VAL A 417 -3.19 -16.72 -4.35
CA VAL A 417 -3.79 -17.18 -3.10
C VAL A 417 -2.82 -16.92 -1.95
N ASN A 418 -3.35 -16.48 -0.80
CA ASN A 418 -2.62 -16.23 0.45
C ASN A 418 -1.56 -15.11 0.42
N MET A 419 -1.48 -14.29 -0.63
CA MET A 419 -0.52 -13.17 -0.64
C MET A 419 -0.76 -12.17 0.51
N ASN A 420 -2.01 -11.99 0.91
CA ASN A 420 -2.40 -11.18 2.07
C ASN A 420 -1.92 -11.76 3.42
N LEU A 421 -1.57 -13.05 3.48
CA LEU A 421 -1.04 -13.67 4.68
C LEU A 421 0.44 -13.35 4.92
N ILE A 422 1.20 -13.08 3.86
CA ILE A 422 2.62 -12.68 3.95
C ILE A 422 2.82 -11.17 4.02
N TRP A 423 1.84 -10.40 3.56
CA TRP A 423 1.86 -8.95 3.63
C TRP A 423 0.46 -8.37 3.94
N PRO A 424 0.29 -7.64 5.06
CA PRO A 424 -0.99 -7.05 5.45
C PRO A 424 -1.57 -6.12 4.37
N THR A 425 -2.89 -6.17 4.19
CA THR A 425 -3.62 -5.27 3.27
C THR A 425 -3.77 -3.85 3.81
N HIS A 426 -3.65 -3.68 5.13
CA HIS A 426 -3.75 -2.42 5.83
C HIS A 426 -2.54 -2.21 6.76
N PRO A 427 -2.17 -0.95 7.04
CA PRO A 427 -1.13 -0.64 8.00
C PRO A 427 -1.40 -1.23 9.40
N PRO A 428 -0.35 -1.55 10.18
CA PRO A 428 1.06 -1.45 9.80
C PRO A 428 1.46 -2.52 8.77
N TYR A 429 2.28 -2.12 7.79
CA TYR A 429 2.84 -3.04 6.80
C TYR A 429 4.11 -3.68 7.37
N TYR A 430 4.14 -5.00 7.44
CA TYR A 430 5.29 -5.76 7.91
C TYR A 430 5.28 -7.16 7.27
N PRO A 431 6.45 -7.74 6.96
CA PRO A 431 6.52 -9.08 6.41
C PRO A 431 6.04 -10.10 7.45
N ARG A 432 5.31 -11.10 6.98
CA ARG A 432 4.93 -12.28 7.76
C ARG A 432 5.55 -13.52 7.11
N PHE A 433 5.94 -14.48 7.94
CA PHE A 433 6.69 -15.67 7.53
C PHE A 433 5.90 -16.96 7.83
N GLY A 434 6.37 -18.09 7.29
CA GLY A 434 5.77 -19.41 7.51
C GLY A 434 4.50 -19.67 6.70
N GLN A 435 4.20 -18.86 5.69
CA GLN A 435 3.00 -19.02 4.87
C GLN A 435 3.33 -19.67 3.52
N THR A 436 2.31 -20.24 2.88
CA THR A 436 2.40 -20.72 1.50
C THR A 436 1.53 -19.85 0.59
N VAL A 437 2.17 -19.23 -0.39
CA VAL A 437 1.54 -18.48 -1.48
C VAL A 437 1.47 -19.36 -2.72
N GLU A 438 0.29 -19.42 -3.32
CA GLU A 438 0.09 -20.13 -4.58
C GLU A 438 -0.20 -19.14 -5.71
N VAL A 439 0.43 -19.34 -6.86
CA VAL A 439 0.25 -18.52 -8.06
C VAL A 439 -0.22 -19.46 -9.17
N PHE A 440 -1.49 -19.37 -9.53
CA PHE A 440 -2.10 -20.18 -10.58
C PHE A 440 -2.09 -19.43 -11.90
N ILE A 441 -1.39 -19.96 -12.89
CA ILE A 441 -1.43 -19.45 -14.26
C ILE A 441 -2.52 -20.21 -15.02
N GLY A 442 -3.51 -19.47 -15.52
CA GLY A 442 -4.59 -20.02 -16.31
C GLY A 442 -4.28 -19.99 -17.81
N GLU A 443 -5.18 -20.58 -18.59
CA GLU A 443 -5.02 -20.68 -20.04
C GLU A 443 -4.90 -19.30 -20.73
N PRO A 444 -4.00 -19.15 -21.71
CA PRO A 444 -3.90 -17.94 -22.52
C PRO A 444 -5.19 -17.74 -23.31
N TYR A 445 -5.61 -16.49 -23.36
CA TYR A 445 -6.78 -16.07 -24.11
C TYR A 445 -6.32 -15.23 -25.29
N ASP A 446 -6.52 -15.77 -26.49
CA ASP A 446 -6.32 -15.03 -27.72
C ASP A 446 -7.48 -14.04 -27.92
N THR A 447 -7.15 -12.74 -27.93
CA THR A 447 -8.15 -11.68 -28.08
C THR A 447 -8.49 -11.34 -29.53
N ALA A 448 -7.86 -11.98 -30.53
CA ALA A 448 -8.06 -11.64 -31.94
C ALA A 448 -9.52 -11.78 -32.37
N GLU A 449 -10.10 -12.96 -32.14
CA GLU A 449 -11.50 -13.27 -32.49
C GLU A 449 -12.47 -12.36 -31.74
N LEU A 450 -12.35 -12.27 -30.41
CA LEU A 450 -13.20 -11.41 -29.59
C LEU A 450 -13.15 -9.94 -30.05
N ARG A 451 -11.94 -9.43 -30.31
CA ARG A 451 -11.76 -8.06 -30.76
C ARG A 451 -12.42 -7.87 -32.12
N GLU A 452 -12.20 -8.77 -33.06
CA GLU A 452 -12.79 -8.68 -34.40
C GLU A 452 -14.32 -8.71 -34.34
N GLU A 453 -14.90 -9.66 -33.60
CA GLU A 453 -16.33 -9.79 -33.39
C GLU A 453 -16.95 -8.52 -32.80
N VAL A 454 -16.35 -7.97 -31.74
CA VAL A 454 -16.85 -6.76 -31.07
C VAL A 454 -16.68 -5.52 -31.96
N MET A 455 -15.61 -5.44 -32.75
CA MET A 455 -15.36 -4.29 -33.63
C MET A 455 -16.26 -4.30 -34.87
N LYS A 456 -16.67 -5.47 -35.37
CA LYS A 456 -17.59 -5.63 -36.51
C LYS A 456 -19.07 -5.37 -36.17
N GLN A 457 -19.45 -5.42 -34.90
CA GLN A 457 -20.83 -5.19 -34.48
C GLN A 457 -21.22 -3.71 -34.67
N GLU A 458 -22.05 -3.47 -35.69
CA GLU A 458 -22.65 -2.15 -35.96
C GLU A 458 -23.65 -1.77 -34.86
N GLY A 459 -23.75 -0.46 -34.57
CA GLY A 459 -24.67 0.08 -33.56
C GLY A 459 -24.12 0.16 -32.13
N LEU A 460 -22.96 -0.44 -31.83
CA LEU A 460 -22.32 -0.29 -30.51
C LEU A 460 -21.44 0.96 -30.44
N THR A 461 -21.61 1.72 -29.36
CA THR A 461 -20.70 2.78 -28.97
C THR A 461 -19.33 2.22 -28.57
N GLU A 462 -18.29 3.05 -28.66
CA GLU A 462 -16.93 2.67 -28.22
C GLU A 462 -16.86 2.23 -26.75
N THR A 463 -17.71 2.80 -25.91
CA THR A 463 -17.81 2.41 -24.49
C THR A 463 -18.43 1.02 -24.32
N GLU A 464 -19.47 0.69 -25.08
CA GLU A 464 -20.09 -0.64 -25.05
C GLU A 464 -19.15 -1.73 -25.58
N LYS A 465 -18.43 -1.45 -26.67
CA LYS A 465 -17.39 -2.34 -27.19
C LYS A 465 -16.33 -2.65 -26.13
N ARG A 466 -15.86 -1.62 -25.43
CA ARG A 466 -14.88 -1.75 -24.35
C ARG A 466 -15.41 -2.54 -23.16
N LYS A 467 -16.67 -2.31 -22.80
CA LYS A 467 -17.35 -3.06 -21.76
C LYS A 467 -17.41 -4.54 -22.13
N ARG A 468 -17.88 -4.90 -23.33
CA ARG A 468 -17.96 -6.30 -23.78
C ARG A 468 -16.62 -7.04 -23.69
N ILE A 469 -15.54 -6.42 -24.15
CA ILE A 469 -14.20 -7.00 -24.03
C ILE A 469 -13.81 -7.14 -22.56
N THR A 470 -14.04 -6.11 -21.73
CA THR A 470 -13.72 -6.17 -20.30
C THR A 470 -14.50 -7.27 -19.58
N ASP A 471 -15.79 -7.42 -19.86
CA ASP A 471 -16.69 -8.41 -19.24
C ASP A 471 -16.25 -9.84 -19.59
N GLN A 472 -15.80 -10.07 -20.83
CA GLN A 472 -15.25 -11.35 -21.24
C GLN A 472 -13.94 -11.68 -20.52
N LEU A 473 -13.04 -10.71 -20.36
CA LEU A 473 -11.80 -10.89 -19.60
C LEU A 473 -12.06 -11.09 -18.10
N GLN A 474 -13.04 -10.38 -17.53
CA GLN A 474 -13.53 -10.61 -16.17
C GLN A 474 -13.98 -12.05 -15.97
N THR A 475 -14.75 -12.56 -16.93
CA THR A 475 -15.19 -13.95 -16.92
C THR A 475 -14.01 -14.91 -16.89
N LYS A 476 -12.99 -14.70 -17.75
CA LYS A 476 -11.80 -15.56 -17.78
C LYS A 476 -11.01 -15.59 -16.46
N LEU A 477 -10.83 -14.45 -15.79
CA LEU A 477 -10.14 -14.44 -14.50
C LEU A 477 -10.98 -15.14 -13.41
N TYR A 478 -12.29 -14.89 -13.36
CA TYR A 478 -13.13 -15.49 -12.33
C TYR A 478 -13.44 -16.96 -12.57
N GLU A 479 -13.51 -17.43 -13.82
CA GLU A 479 -13.48 -18.86 -14.16
C GLU A 479 -12.21 -19.54 -13.64
N LEU A 480 -11.05 -18.86 -13.69
CA LEU A 480 -9.82 -19.37 -13.07
C LEU A 480 -9.97 -19.45 -11.54
N GLY A 481 -10.45 -18.38 -10.89
CA GLY A 481 -10.73 -18.36 -9.45
C GLY A 481 -11.69 -19.46 -8.99
N GLU A 482 -12.72 -19.77 -9.79
CA GLU A 482 -13.66 -20.87 -9.57
C GLU A 482 -12.98 -22.24 -9.70
N ARG A 483 -12.17 -22.44 -10.76
CA ARG A 483 -11.41 -23.69 -10.97
C ARG A 483 -10.46 -23.99 -9.82
N VAL A 484 -9.81 -22.97 -9.26
CA VAL A 484 -8.90 -23.12 -8.11
C VAL A 484 -9.62 -23.11 -6.76
N LYS A 485 -10.95 -23.18 -6.76
CA LYS A 485 -11.82 -23.24 -5.57
C LYS A 485 -11.68 -22.05 -4.61
N GLN A 486 -11.27 -20.90 -5.15
CA GLN A 486 -11.19 -19.64 -4.40
C GLN A 486 -12.45 -18.79 -4.56
N LEU A 487 -13.29 -19.11 -5.55
CA LEU A 487 -14.60 -18.52 -5.75
C LEU A 487 -15.68 -19.60 -5.87
N PRO A 488 -16.91 -19.35 -5.40
CA PRO A 488 -18.06 -20.21 -5.70
C PRO A 488 -18.34 -20.29 -7.20
N LYS A 489 -18.75 -21.46 -7.69
CA LYS A 489 -19.12 -21.63 -9.10
C LYS A 489 -20.21 -20.65 -9.54
N GLY A 490 -20.05 -20.03 -10.70
CA GLY A 490 -20.98 -19.05 -11.26
C GLY A 490 -20.85 -17.64 -10.67
N THR A 491 -19.76 -17.34 -9.96
CA THR A 491 -19.43 -15.99 -9.48
C THR A 491 -19.30 -15.00 -10.64
N ALA A 492 -18.63 -15.40 -11.72
CA ALA A 492 -18.48 -14.57 -12.91
C ALA A 492 -19.84 -14.12 -13.48
N SER A 493 -20.76 -15.07 -13.69
CA SER A 493 -22.09 -14.82 -14.24
C SER A 493 -22.94 -13.96 -13.32
N LYS A 494 -22.88 -14.20 -12.00
CA LYS A 494 -23.63 -13.42 -11.00
C LYS A 494 -23.21 -11.95 -10.98
N LEU A 495 -21.91 -11.66 -11.06
CA LEU A 495 -21.43 -10.28 -11.10
C LEU A 495 -21.90 -9.55 -12.35
N LEU A 496 -21.78 -10.18 -13.52
CA LEU A 496 -22.26 -9.60 -14.78
C LEU A 496 -23.78 -9.38 -14.77
N GLN A 497 -24.55 -10.27 -14.14
CA GLN A 497 -25.99 -10.10 -13.98
C GLN A 497 -26.30 -8.92 -13.05
N GLN A 498 -25.68 -8.83 -11.88
CA GLN A 498 -25.85 -7.71 -10.94
C GLN A 498 -25.47 -6.37 -11.57
N GLU A 499 -24.46 -6.36 -12.45
CA GLU A 499 -24.08 -5.16 -13.19
C GLU A 499 -25.16 -4.73 -14.18
N ARG A 500 -25.70 -5.67 -14.96
CA ARG A 500 -26.82 -5.39 -15.88
C ARG A 500 -28.06 -4.87 -15.15
N GLU A 501 -28.40 -5.46 -14.00
CA GLU A 501 -29.53 -5.03 -13.16
C GLU A 501 -29.32 -3.61 -12.58
N LYS A 502 -28.08 -3.26 -12.21
CA LYS A 502 -27.72 -1.90 -11.75
C LYS A 502 -27.77 -0.85 -12.85
N GLU A 503 -27.57 -1.25 -14.10
CA GLU A 503 -27.68 -0.36 -15.26
C GLU A 503 -29.15 -0.07 -15.57
N LEU A 504 -30.00 -1.10 -15.56
CA LEU A 504 -31.45 -0.98 -15.79
C LEU A 504 -32.20 -0.16 -14.72
N THR A 505 -31.62 0.00 -13.53
CA THR A 505 -32.22 0.76 -12.41
C THR A 505 -31.72 2.20 -12.30
N LYS A 506 -30.85 2.64 -13.22
CA LYS A 506 -30.33 4.02 -13.30
C LYS A 506 -30.97 4.87 -14.40
N GLU A 507 -31.80 4.27 -15.24
CA GLU A 507 -32.80 4.94 -16.08
C GLU A 507 -34.09 5.13 -15.27
#